data_AF-A0A662NS78-F1
#
_entry.id   AF-A0A662NS78-F1
#
_cell.length_a   1.000
_cell.length_b   1.000
_cell.length_c   1.000
_cell.angle_alpha   90.00
_cell.angle_beta   90.00
_cell.angle_gamma   90.00
#
_symmetry.space_group_name_H-M   'P 1'
#
loop_
_entity.id
_entity.type
_entity.pdbx_description
1 polymer ?
#
loop_
_entity_poly.entity_id
_entity_poly.type
_entity_poly.pdbx_seq_one_letter_code
_entity_poly.pdbx_strand_id
1 'polypeptide(L)'
;MNMVDAGALMIMFLLLIAIYYGFLSISIDVFTYKHPKKVYMAIFSIFTVFISLRVSYLLGFIMLLSFLFLQKLSLKETLIVAFSTQFGFMMGMAVIMIFLTSLGFVFNIPSLQMNMTFEDMMKLLMKGSK
;
A
#
# COMPACT_ATOMS: atom_id res chain seq x y z
N MET A 1 14.00 4.09 -20.01
CA MET A 1 13.86 4.12 -18.54
C MET A 1 15.27 4.05 -17.98
N ASN A 2 15.76 5.09 -17.31
CA ASN A 2 17.15 5.11 -16.84
C ASN A 2 17.30 4.11 -15.67
N MET A 3 18.51 3.56 -15.45
CA MET A 3 18.76 2.63 -14.34
C MET A 3 18.38 3.23 -12.97
N VAL A 4 18.52 4.55 -12.81
CA VAL A 4 18.13 5.29 -11.61
C VAL A 4 16.62 5.25 -11.38
N ASP A 5 15.81 5.36 -12.44
CA ASP A 5 14.35 5.30 -12.36
C ASP A 5 13.88 3.89 -11.96
N ALA A 6 14.51 2.86 -12.54
CA ALA A 6 14.21 1.47 -12.19
C ALA A 6 14.56 1.16 -10.73
N GLY A 7 15.72 1.66 -10.24
CA GLY A 7 16.12 1.50 -8.85
C GLY A 7 15.16 2.19 -7.87
N ALA A 8 14.77 3.44 -8.16
CA ALA A 8 13.83 4.20 -7.34
C ALA A 8 12.45 3.51 -7.25
N LEU A 9 11.94 3.00 -8.36
CA LEU A 9 10.68 2.25 -8.40
C LEU A 9 10.76 0.95 -7.59
N MET A 10 11.89 0.24 -7.65
CA MET A 10 12.11 -1.00 -6.90
C MET A 10 12.15 -0.74 -5.40
N ILE A 11 12.83 0.34 -4.97
CA ILE A 11 12.88 0.78 -3.57
C ILE A 11 11.49 1.15 -3.07
N MET A 12 10.72 1.90 -3.86
CA MET A 12 9.33 2.25 -3.53
C MET A 12 8.48 0.99 -3.35
N PHE A 13 8.62 0.01 -4.24
CA PHE A 13 7.87 -1.24 -4.17
C PHE A 13 8.21 -2.04 -2.91
N LEU A 14 9.49 -2.14 -2.57
CA LEU A 14 9.96 -2.79 -1.34
C LEU A 14 9.45 -2.10 -0.08
N LEU A 15 9.48 -0.76 -0.04
CA LEU A 15 8.94 0.03 1.06
C LEU A 15 7.44 -0.21 1.24
N LEU A 16 6.67 -0.22 0.16
CA LEU A 16 5.23 -0.48 0.20
C LEU A 16 4.90 -1.88 0.72
N ILE A 17 5.66 -2.89 0.29
CA ILE A 17 5.53 -4.27 0.81
C ILE A 17 5.85 -4.30 2.31
N ALA A 18 6.93 -3.65 2.74
CA ALA A 18 7.33 -3.62 4.14
C ALA A 18 6.28 -2.94 5.02
N ILE A 19 5.71 -1.81 4.56
CA ILE A 19 4.61 -1.13 5.23
C ILE A 19 3.37 -2.02 5.32
N TYR A 20 2.96 -2.62 4.19
CA TYR A 20 1.78 -3.48 4.16
C TYR A 20 1.93 -4.66 5.13
N TYR A 21 3.09 -5.33 5.08
CA TYR A 21 3.42 -6.42 5.99
C TYR A 21 3.41 -5.97 7.46
N GLY A 22 4.00 -4.80 7.75
CA GLY A 22 4.03 -4.24 9.10
C GLY A 22 2.62 -4.00 9.64
N PHE A 23 1.76 -3.32 8.87
CA PHE A 23 0.38 -3.08 9.27
C PHE A 23 -0.43 -4.37 9.40
N LEU A 24 -0.24 -5.34 8.51
CA LEU A 24 -0.92 -6.64 8.59
C LEU A 24 -0.50 -7.38 9.86
N SER A 25 0.80 -7.47 10.13
CA SER A 25 1.34 -8.14 11.31
C SER A 25 0.85 -7.49 12.59
N ILE A 26 0.95 -6.16 12.70
CA ILE A 26 0.52 -5.41 13.88
C ILE A 26 -1.00 -5.55 14.08
N SER A 27 -1.79 -5.44 13.02
CA SER A 27 -3.25 -5.58 13.12
C SER A 27 -3.64 -6.97 13.60
N ILE A 28 -2.99 -8.01 13.07
CA ILE A 28 -3.26 -9.40 13.50
C ILE A 28 -2.85 -9.61 14.96
N ASP A 29 -1.67 -9.14 15.36
CA ASP A 29 -1.17 -9.30 16.73
C ASP A 29 -2.06 -8.55 17.74
N VAL A 30 -2.51 -7.33 17.41
CA VAL A 30 -3.33 -6.49 18.29
C VAL A 30 -4.78 -7.00 18.39
N PHE A 31 -5.38 -7.44 17.29
CA PHE A 31 -6.82 -7.71 17.25
C PHE A 31 -7.21 -9.18 17.29
N THR A 32 -6.29 -10.11 16.99
CA THR A 32 -6.66 -11.53 16.81
C THR A 32 -5.89 -12.51 17.68
N TYR A 33 -4.87 -12.08 18.44
CA TYR A 33 -4.02 -12.94 19.29
C TYR A 33 -3.48 -14.21 18.59
N LYS A 34 -3.58 -14.27 17.25
CA LYS A 34 -3.14 -15.38 16.41
C LYS A 34 -1.84 -14.96 15.75
N HIS A 35 -0.91 -15.90 15.64
CA HIS A 35 0.36 -15.65 14.99
C HIS A 35 0.50 -16.54 13.74
N PRO A 36 -0.05 -16.12 12.59
CA PRO A 36 0.20 -16.81 11.34
C PRO A 36 1.70 -16.82 11.02
N LYS A 37 2.17 -17.80 10.26
CA LYS A 37 3.61 -17.90 9.95
C LYS A 37 4.06 -16.67 9.16
N LYS A 38 5.14 -16.03 9.60
CA LYS A 38 5.73 -14.83 8.98
C LYS A 38 5.94 -14.97 7.47
N VAL A 39 6.33 -16.15 7.01
CA VAL A 39 6.54 -16.46 5.58
C VAL A 39 5.24 -16.30 4.78
N TYR A 40 4.11 -16.81 5.27
CA TYR A 40 2.83 -16.67 4.57
C TYR A 40 2.36 -15.21 4.52
N MET A 41 2.54 -14.47 5.62
CA MET A 41 2.21 -13.04 5.66
C MET A 41 3.08 -12.22 4.68
N ALA A 42 4.37 -12.52 4.58
CA ALA A 42 5.27 -11.83 3.65
C ALA A 42 4.88 -12.09 2.19
N ILE A 43 4.67 -13.36 1.83
CA ILE A 43 4.23 -13.74 0.47
C ILE A 43 2.90 -13.07 0.16
N PHE A 44 1.94 -13.13 1.09
CA PHE A 44 0.64 -12.51 0.92
C PHE A 44 0.75 -10.99 0.70
N SER A 45 1.56 -10.31 1.51
CA SER A 45 1.80 -8.86 1.39
C SER A 45 2.36 -8.49 0.02
N ILE A 46 3.30 -9.28 -0.53
CA ILE A 46 3.84 -9.06 -1.88
C ILE A 46 2.73 -9.13 -2.93
N PHE A 47 1.92 -10.20 -2.89
CA PHE A 47 0.83 -10.37 -3.85
C PHE A 47 -0.24 -9.29 -3.72
N THR A 48 -0.62 -8.94 -2.49
CA THR A 48 -1.67 -7.94 -2.26
C THR A 48 -1.21 -6.55 -2.67
N VAL A 49 0.02 -6.15 -2.38
CA VAL A 49 0.57 -4.87 -2.85
C VAL A 49 0.64 -4.84 -4.36
N PHE A 50 1.11 -5.92 -5.00
CA PHE A 50 1.16 -6.01 -6.46
C PHE A 50 -0.22 -5.87 -7.11
N ILE A 51 -1.22 -6.60 -6.60
CA ILE A 51 -2.61 -6.54 -7.10
C ILE A 51 -3.22 -5.16 -6.84
N SER A 52 -2.98 -4.59 -5.65
CA SER A 52 -3.53 -3.28 -5.27
C SER A 52 -3.00 -2.15 -6.16
N LEU A 53 -1.74 -2.23 -6.59
CA LEU A 53 -1.11 -1.24 -7.45
C LEU A 53 -1.37 -1.45 -8.95
N ARG A 54 -1.41 -2.71 -9.41
CA ARG A 54 -1.50 -3.03 -10.86
C ARG A 54 -2.92 -3.24 -11.36
N VAL A 55 -3.82 -3.74 -10.51
CA VAL A 55 -5.15 -4.18 -10.93
C VAL A 55 -6.22 -3.29 -10.32
N SER A 56 -6.44 -3.40 -9.01
CA SER A 56 -7.30 -2.48 -8.29
C SER A 56 -7.11 -2.61 -6.78
N TYR A 57 -7.30 -1.49 -6.09
CA TYR A 57 -7.29 -1.43 -4.63
C TYR A 57 -8.37 -2.32 -4.00
N LEU A 58 -9.55 -2.38 -4.63
CA LEU A 58 -10.68 -3.19 -4.17
C LEU A 58 -10.38 -4.69 -4.24
N LEU A 59 -9.71 -5.16 -5.31
CA LEU A 59 -9.29 -6.55 -5.44
C LEU A 59 -8.27 -6.93 -4.36
N GLY A 60 -7.32 -6.04 -4.04
CA GLY A 60 -6.39 -6.22 -2.93
C GLY A 60 -7.12 -6.41 -1.59
N PHE A 61 -8.16 -5.61 -1.35
CA PHE A 61 -8.98 -5.71 -0.13
C PHE A 61 -9.79 -7.03 -0.07
N ILE A 62 -10.41 -7.45 -1.17
CA ILE A 62 -11.14 -8.74 -1.22
C ILE A 62 -10.18 -9.91 -0.97
N MET A 63 -8.96 -9.84 -1.50
CA MET A 63 -7.93 -10.84 -1.26
C MET A 63 -7.56 -10.89 0.22
N LEU A 64 -7.39 -9.73 0.87
CA LEU A 64 -7.11 -9.63 2.30
C LEU A 64 -8.22 -10.26 3.14
N LEU A 65 -9.49 -9.94 2.84
CA LEU A 65 -10.63 -10.56 3.51
C LEU A 65 -10.61 -12.09 3.36
N SER A 66 -10.32 -12.58 2.16
CA SER A 66 -10.25 -14.03 1.88
C SER A 66 -9.13 -14.70 2.69
N PHE A 67 -7.95 -14.07 2.76
CA PHE A 67 -6.82 -14.56 3.56
C PHE A 67 -7.14 -14.60 5.06
N LEU A 68 -7.74 -13.54 5.60
CA LEU A 68 -8.12 -13.47 7.01
C LEU A 68 -9.22 -14.50 7.35
N PHE A 69 -10.16 -14.73 6.43
CA PHE A 69 -11.17 -15.76 6.58
C PHE A 69 -10.56 -17.17 6.60
N LEU A 70 -9.55 -17.45 5.76
CA LEU A 70 -8.80 -18.71 5.78
C LEU A 70 -8.05 -18.94 7.09
N GLN A 71 -7.66 -17.88 7.81
CA GLN A 71 -7.07 -17.98 9.15
C GLN A 71 -8.10 -18.31 10.26
N LYS A 72 -9.35 -18.61 9.88
CA LYS A 72 -10.47 -18.94 10.78
C LYS A 72 -10.72 -17.83 11.80
N LEU A 73 -10.60 -16.58 11.38
CA LEU A 73 -10.92 -15.42 12.22
C LEU A 73 -12.44 -15.24 12.30
N SER A 74 -12.91 -14.71 13.42
CA SER A 74 -14.31 -14.31 13.51
C SER A 74 -14.59 -13.16 12.52
N LEU A 75 -15.86 -12.98 12.15
CA LEU A 75 -16.24 -11.94 11.20
C LEU A 75 -15.91 -10.52 11.72
N LYS A 76 -16.06 -10.29 13.02
CA LYS A 76 -15.66 -9.04 13.69
C LYS A 76 -14.16 -8.80 13.57
N GLU A 77 -13.35 -9.78 13.94
CA GLU A 77 -11.89 -9.71 13.87
C GLU A 77 -11.40 -9.50 12.45
N THR A 78 -11.95 -10.25 11.50
CA THR A 78 -11.59 -10.15 10.07
C THR A 78 -11.82 -8.74 9.56
N LEU A 79 -12.98 -8.15 9.85
CA LEU A 79 -13.28 -6.79 9.41
C LEU A 79 -12.36 -5.76 10.07
N ILE A 80 -12.14 -5.84 11.38
CA ILE A 80 -11.28 -4.90 12.09
C ILE A 80 -9.85 -4.98 11.54
N VAL A 81 -9.28 -6.18 11.43
CA VAL A 81 -7.93 -6.39 10.89
C VAL A 81 -7.83 -5.93 9.44
N ALA A 82 -8.83 -6.26 8.61
CA ALA A 82 -8.84 -5.87 7.21
C ALA A 82 -8.88 -4.34 7.06
N PHE A 83 -9.80 -3.66 7.74
CA PHE A 83 -9.92 -2.21 7.68
C PHE A 83 -8.69 -1.51 8.26
N SER A 84 -8.17 -1.96 9.42
CA SER A 84 -6.97 -1.38 10.02
C SER A 84 -5.74 -1.54 9.12
N THR A 85 -5.55 -2.73 8.54
CA THR A 85 -4.43 -2.99 7.62
C THR A 85 -4.54 -2.13 6.37
N GLN A 86 -5.74 -2.07 5.77
CA GLN A 86 -5.97 -1.37 4.52
C GLN A 86 -5.90 0.14 4.70
N PHE A 87 -6.46 0.68 5.78
CA PHE A 87 -6.30 2.09 6.15
C PHE A 87 -4.84 2.44 6.43
N GLY A 88 -4.14 1.60 7.20
CA GLY A 88 -2.71 1.77 7.48
C GLY A 88 -1.87 1.78 6.20
N PHE A 89 -2.17 0.89 5.26
CA PHE A 89 -1.51 0.86 3.95
C PHE A 89 -1.77 2.13 3.14
N MET A 90 -3.00 2.66 3.12
CA MET A 90 -3.31 3.95 2.50
C MET A 90 -2.51 5.10 3.10
N MET A 91 -2.46 5.18 4.43
CA MET A 91 -1.67 6.21 5.12
C MET A 91 -0.18 6.06 4.82
N GLY A 92 0.34 4.84 4.84
CA GLY A 92 1.74 4.56 4.51
C GLY A 92 2.09 4.89 3.06
N MET A 93 1.18 4.63 2.11
CA MET A 93 1.32 5.08 0.72
C MET A 93 1.42 6.59 0.63
N ALA A 94 0.53 7.33 1.29
CA ALA A 94 0.55 8.80 1.28
C ALA A 94 1.86 9.35 1.86
N VAL A 95 2.32 8.81 3.00
CA VAL A 95 3.58 9.22 3.63
C VAL A 95 4.79 8.93 2.75
N ILE A 96 4.90 7.72 2.18
CA ILE A 96 5.98 7.37 1.26
C ILE A 96 5.97 8.31 0.05
N MET A 97 4.80 8.56 -0.54
CA MET A 97 4.67 9.40 -1.73
C MET A 97 5.12 10.83 -1.47
N ILE A 98 4.73 11.42 -0.33
CA ILE A 98 5.18 12.75 0.07
C ILE A 98 6.71 12.75 0.25
N PHE A 99 7.24 11.78 1.01
CA PHE A 99 8.67 11.70 1.29
C PHE A 99 9.50 11.52 0.02
N LEU A 100 9.12 10.59 -0.86
CA LEU A 100 9.77 10.37 -2.14
C LEU A 100 9.67 11.58 -3.06
N THR A 101 8.53 12.28 -3.06
CA THR A 101 8.37 13.53 -3.83
C THR A 101 9.32 14.61 -3.33
N SER A 102 9.40 14.82 -2.02
CA SER A 102 10.34 15.77 -1.42
C SER A 102 11.80 15.41 -1.73
N LEU A 103 12.17 14.13 -1.64
CA LEU A 103 13.51 13.67 -2.04
C LEU A 103 13.76 13.87 -3.53
N GLY A 104 12.76 13.65 -4.38
CA GLY A 104 12.83 13.92 -5.82
C GLY A 104 13.13 15.39 -6.13
N PHE A 105 12.57 16.32 -5.36
CA PHE A 105 12.89 17.75 -5.47
C PHE A 105 14.31 18.06 -4.98
N VAL A 106 14.73 17.54 -3.83
CA VAL A 106 16.06 17.80 -3.25
C VAL A 106 17.19 17.23 -4.11
N PHE A 107 17.04 16.00 -4.61
CA PHE A 107 18.04 15.32 -5.44
C PHE A 107 17.85 15.53 -6.93
N ASN A 108 16.87 16.35 -7.32
CA ASN A 108 16.52 16.68 -8.70
C ASN A 108 16.29 15.44 -9.60
N ILE A 109 15.60 14.43 -9.06
CA ILE A 109 15.28 13.16 -9.73
C ILE A 109 13.86 13.25 -10.32
N PRO A 110 13.70 13.39 -11.65
CA PRO A 110 12.40 13.68 -12.28
C PRO A 110 11.36 12.56 -12.08
N SER A 111 11.80 11.31 -11.95
CA SER A 111 10.91 10.15 -11.75
C SER A 111 10.29 10.06 -10.36
N LEU A 112 10.86 10.76 -9.38
CA LEU A 112 10.35 10.86 -8.02
C LEU A 112 9.55 12.15 -7.80
N GLN A 113 9.73 13.14 -8.66
CA GLN A 113 8.93 14.36 -8.64
C GLN A 113 7.52 14.02 -9.17
N MET A 114 6.52 14.06 -8.30
CA MET A 114 5.15 14.25 -8.76
C MET A 114 5.04 15.63 -9.41
N ASN A 115 5.30 15.71 -10.71
CA ASN A 115 4.89 16.85 -11.53
C ASN A 115 3.37 16.80 -11.72
N MET A 116 2.60 16.98 -10.64
CA MET A 116 1.23 17.46 -10.77
C MET A 116 1.31 18.99 -10.77
N THR A 117 1.30 19.56 -11.96
CA THR A 117 1.07 20.99 -12.12
C THR A 117 -0.27 21.36 -11.49
N PHE A 118 -0.41 22.56 -10.94
CA PHE A 118 -1.68 23.02 -10.33
C PHE A 118 -2.88 22.85 -11.29
N GLU A 119 -2.61 22.96 -12.60
CA GLU A 119 -3.54 22.68 -13.70
C GLU A 119 -4.03 21.22 -13.80
N ASP A 120 -3.17 20.25 -13.50
CA ASP A 120 -3.52 18.81 -13.52
C ASP A 120 -4.36 18.43 -12.29
N MET A 121 -4.07 19.04 -11.13
CA MET A 121 -4.93 18.95 -9.93
C MET A 121 -6.32 19.55 -10.19
N MET A 122 -6.37 20.74 -10.81
CA MET A 122 -7.63 21.40 -11.18
C MET A 122 -8.45 20.60 -12.20
N LYS A 123 -7.80 19.99 -13.20
CA LYS A 123 -8.48 19.10 -14.15
C LYS A 123 -9.04 17.84 -13.50
N LEU A 124 -8.33 17.24 -12.53
CA LEU A 124 -8.83 16.07 -11.79
C LEU A 124 -10.02 16.44 -10.90
N LEU A 125 -9.99 17.59 -10.24
CA LEU A 125 -11.10 18.09 -9.40
C LEU A 125 -12.34 18.47 -10.22
N MET A 126 -12.16 19.13 -11.37
CA MET A 126 -13.28 19.46 -12.26
C MET A 126 -13.90 18.23 -12.94
N LYS A 127 -13.11 17.18 -13.20
CA LYS A 127 -13.60 15.95 -13.83
C LYS A 127 -14.44 15.07 -12.88
N GLY A 128 -14.33 15.28 -11.57
CA GLY A 128 -15.18 14.65 -10.55
C GLY A 128 -16.50 15.38 -10.26
N SER A 129 -16.78 16.49 -10.94
CA SER A 129 -18.00 17.30 -10.80
C SER A 129 -18.91 17.19 -12.03
N LYS A 130 -19.22 15.95 -12.45
CA LYS A 130 -20.32 15.64 -13.36
C LYS A 130 -21.07 14.41 -12.89
#